data_AF-A0A957D9M9-F1
#
_entry.id   AF-A0A957D9M9-F1
#
_cell.length_a   1.000
_cell.length_b   1.000
_cell.length_c   1.000
_cell.angle_alpha   90.00
_cell.angle_beta   90.00
_cell.angle_gamma   90.00
#
_symmetry.space_group_name_H-M   'P 1'
#
loop_
_entity.id
_entity.type
_entity.pdbx_description
1 polymer ?
#
loop_
_entity_poly.entity_id
_entity_poly.type
_entity_poly.pdbx_seq_one_letter_code
_entity_poly.pdbx_strand_id
1 'polypeptide(L)'
;MTFGPDGKLYVAFRQGSIYTIDAAGNKELFFEGLTVPTGLAFQPDTERLYVSSRVRDWNVDGEGQILVIENGQAVQIIGGLPCCYLGMHAPNGIAFGPDGYGYVGVGGRADHGEILDGTNAQDEPNPFEASILRFSPDGTEVEVYAHGLRNPYDIAWGGDGVLYATDNGRDESEPGDFVPEELNRVVPGGEHGYPYFECAKCYGIPEGIEIVPNFAEFEPHAVPTGITAYLS
;
A
#
# COMPACT_ATOMS: atom_id res chain seq x y z
N MET A 1 -1.50 9.31 -6.91
CA MET A 1 -2.28 10.30 -7.72
C MET A 1 -3.26 9.55 -8.60
N THR A 2 -4.36 10.16 -9.05
CA THR A 2 -5.36 9.46 -9.91
C THR A 2 -6.16 10.43 -10.77
N PHE A 3 -6.68 9.98 -11.90
CA PHE A 3 -7.61 10.79 -12.71
C PHE A 3 -9.03 10.64 -12.19
N GLY A 4 -9.74 11.77 -12.06
CA GLY A 4 -11.15 11.79 -11.69
C GLY A 4 -12.10 11.62 -12.87
N PRO A 5 -13.38 11.31 -12.60
CA PRO A 5 -14.43 11.21 -13.62
C PRO A 5 -14.70 12.55 -14.33
N ASP A 6 -14.29 13.66 -13.72
CA ASP A 6 -14.33 15.01 -14.30
C ASP A 6 -13.16 15.32 -15.26
N GLY A 7 -12.24 14.37 -15.44
CA GLY A 7 -11.07 14.49 -16.30
C GLY A 7 -9.90 15.26 -15.69
N LYS A 8 -9.98 15.68 -14.41
CA LYS A 8 -8.86 16.33 -13.71
C LYS A 8 -7.95 15.29 -13.07
N LEU A 9 -6.68 15.64 -12.88
CA LEU A 9 -5.72 14.85 -12.11
C LEU A 9 -5.79 15.24 -10.63
N TYR A 10 -6.00 14.26 -9.75
CA TYR A 10 -6.01 14.41 -8.30
C TYR A 10 -4.67 13.98 -7.73
N VAL A 11 -4.03 14.88 -6.99
CA VAL A 11 -2.69 14.68 -6.42
C VAL A 11 -2.73 14.89 -4.92
N ALA A 12 -2.40 13.84 -4.17
CA ALA A 12 -2.21 13.89 -2.73
C ALA A 12 -0.84 14.47 -2.38
N PHE A 13 -0.80 15.31 -1.36
CA PHE A 13 0.42 15.89 -0.79
C PHE A 13 0.55 15.41 0.64
N ARG A 14 1.77 14.99 1.01
CA ARG A 14 2.11 14.47 2.35
C ARG A 14 1.63 15.38 3.48
N GLN A 15 1.58 16.69 3.25
CA GLN A 15 1.12 17.70 4.22
C GLN A 15 -0.38 17.65 4.52
N GLY A 16 -1.15 16.72 3.93
CA GLY A 16 -2.55 16.50 4.29
C GLY A 16 -3.57 17.11 3.33
N SER A 17 -3.17 17.43 2.11
CA SER A 17 -4.05 18.05 1.10
C SER A 17 -4.11 17.25 -0.19
N ILE A 18 -5.21 17.39 -0.90
CA ILE A 18 -5.42 16.89 -2.25
C ILE A 18 -5.72 18.09 -3.14
N TYR A 19 -5.01 18.19 -4.26
CA TYR A 19 -5.27 19.20 -5.29
C TYR A 19 -5.77 18.53 -6.56
N THR A 20 -6.65 19.22 -7.28
CA THR A 20 -6.94 18.92 -8.68
C THR A 20 -6.02 19.72 -9.60
N ILE A 21 -5.68 19.13 -10.73
CA ILE A 21 -4.90 19.74 -11.81
C ILE A 21 -5.66 19.51 -13.11
N ASP A 22 -6.04 20.58 -13.79
CA ASP A 22 -6.72 20.50 -15.09
C ASP A 22 -5.73 20.29 -16.26
N ALA A 23 -6.26 20.11 -17.48
CA ALA A 23 -5.44 19.90 -18.67
C ALA A 23 -4.54 21.09 -19.05
N ALA A 24 -4.81 22.29 -18.52
CA ALA A 24 -3.97 23.47 -18.69
C ALA A 24 -2.91 23.60 -17.58
N GLY A 25 -2.91 22.69 -16.60
CA GLY A 25 -2.00 22.72 -15.45
C GLY A 25 -2.45 23.65 -14.33
N ASN A 26 -3.68 24.16 -14.36
CA ASN A 26 -4.22 24.97 -13.26
C ASN A 26 -4.49 24.07 -12.06
N LYS A 27 -4.00 24.49 -10.90
CA LYS A 27 -4.09 23.74 -9.65
C LYS A 27 -5.12 24.36 -8.70
N GLU A 28 -6.06 23.56 -8.22
CA GLU A 28 -7.09 23.97 -7.25
C GLU A 28 -7.11 23.03 -6.04
N LEU A 29 -7.28 23.59 -4.83
CA LEU A 29 -7.43 22.79 -3.62
C LEU A 29 -8.76 22.03 -3.69
N PHE A 30 -8.70 20.70 -3.54
CA PHE A 30 -9.89 19.84 -3.50
C PHE A 30 -10.28 19.46 -2.07
N PHE A 31 -9.29 19.06 -1.27
CA PHE A 31 -9.51 18.63 0.12
C PHE A 31 -8.28 18.91 0.98
N GLU A 32 -8.48 19.16 2.27
CA GLU A 32 -7.42 19.34 3.27
C GLU A 32 -7.81 18.75 4.63
N GLY A 33 -6.85 18.60 5.53
CA GLY A 33 -7.07 18.05 6.88
C GLY A 33 -6.85 16.53 6.97
N LEU A 34 -6.22 15.92 5.97
CA LEU A 34 -5.78 14.53 6.00
C LEU A 34 -4.40 14.42 6.68
N THR A 35 -4.00 13.20 7.05
CA THR A 35 -2.68 12.95 7.63
C THR A 35 -1.91 11.99 6.75
N VAL A 36 -0.90 12.50 6.03
CA VAL A 36 -0.08 11.70 5.10
C VAL A 36 -0.95 10.90 4.13
N PRO A 37 -1.80 11.56 3.30
CA PRO A 37 -2.54 10.86 2.26
C PRO A 37 -1.55 10.33 1.20
N THR A 38 -1.69 9.07 0.80
CA THR A 38 -0.75 8.37 -0.09
C THR A 38 -1.44 7.91 -1.37
N GLY A 39 -2.25 6.86 -1.28
CA GLY A 39 -2.99 6.26 -2.39
C GLY A 39 -4.31 6.97 -2.63
N LEU A 40 -4.69 7.09 -3.90
CA LEU A 40 -5.94 7.71 -4.35
C LEU A 40 -6.58 6.82 -5.41
N ALA A 41 -7.87 6.52 -5.27
CA ALA A 41 -8.63 5.82 -6.30
C ALA A 41 -10.09 6.27 -6.32
N PHE A 42 -10.65 6.50 -7.51
CA PHE A 42 -12.09 6.64 -7.65
C PHE A 42 -12.73 5.25 -7.73
N GLN A 43 -13.84 5.07 -7.02
CA GLN A 43 -14.69 3.89 -7.24
C GLN A 43 -15.29 3.99 -8.66
N PRO A 44 -15.19 2.93 -9.49
CA PRO A 44 -15.70 2.92 -10.85
C PRO A 44 -17.15 3.39 -10.94
N ASP A 45 -17.45 4.18 -11.97
CA ASP A 45 -18.77 4.75 -12.27
C ASP A 45 -19.38 5.62 -11.15
N THR A 46 -18.56 6.14 -10.24
CA THR A 46 -18.97 7.07 -9.18
C THR A 46 -18.03 8.26 -9.05
N GLU A 47 -18.39 9.24 -8.22
CA GLU A 47 -17.52 10.36 -7.83
C GLU A 47 -16.83 10.12 -6.48
N ARG A 48 -16.90 8.90 -5.92
CA ARG A 48 -16.38 8.58 -4.59
C ARG A 48 -14.87 8.39 -4.66
N LEU A 49 -14.12 9.30 -4.04
CA LEU A 49 -12.67 9.23 -3.94
C LEU A 49 -12.24 8.52 -2.67
N TYR A 50 -11.53 7.41 -2.82
CA TYR A 50 -10.92 6.65 -1.74
C TYR A 50 -9.48 7.13 -1.53
N VAL A 51 -9.09 7.23 -0.27
CA VAL A 51 -7.79 7.73 0.16
C VAL A 51 -7.20 6.82 1.21
N SER A 52 -6.00 6.30 0.98
CA SER A 52 -5.21 5.71 2.05
C SER A 52 -4.46 6.81 2.77
N SER A 53 -4.46 6.74 4.10
CA SER A 53 -3.96 7.78 4.98
C SER A 53 -3.45 7.18 6.28
N ARG A 54 -2.69 7.96 7.03
CA ARG A 54 -2.42 7.65 8.44
C ARG A 54 -3.48 8.31 9.34
N VAL A 55 -3.62 7.84 10.57
CA VAL A 55 -4.37 8.53 11.63
C VAL A 55 -3.49 9.62 12.28
N ARG A 56 -2.18 9.41 12.37
CA ARG A 56 -1.17 10.34 12.92
C ARG A 56 0.11 10.31 12.06
N ASP A 57 0.86 11.40 12.02
CA ASP A 57 2.07 11.51 11.16
C ASP A 57 3.19 10.55 11.63
N TRP A 58 3.43 10.49 12.96
CA TRP A 58 4.48 9.70 13.59
C TRP A 58 3.94 9.01 14.86
N ASN A 59 4.06 7.68 14.99
CA ASN A 59 4.01 6.99 16.28
C ASN A 59 4.27 5.48 16.18
N VAL A 60 4.79 4.92 17.28
CA VAL A 60 4.99 3.47 17.53
C VAL A 60 3.66 2.71 17.70
N ASP A 61 2.53 3.44 17.76
CA ASP A 61 1.15 2.93 17.82
C ASP A 61 0.26 3.57 16.74
N GLY A 62 0.84 3.93 15.59
CA GLY A 62 0.10 4.53 14.49
C GLY A 62 -0.92 3.56 13.89
N GLU A 63 -2.09 4.04 13.51
CA GLU A 63 -3.00 3.27 12.67
C GLU A 63 -3.02 3.89 11.27
N GLY A 64 -2.97 3.02 10.26
CA GLY A 64 -3.36 3.36 8.91
C GLY A 64 -4.88 3.29 8.77
N GLN A 65 -5.41 3.97 7.77
CA GLN A 65 -6.84 4.01 7.49
C GLN A 65 -7.13 4.18 6.01
N ILE A 66 -8.30 3.71 5.60
CA ILE A 66 -8.90 4.01 4.31
C ILE A 66 -10.10 4.92 4.56
N LEU A 67 -10.11 6.05 3.85
CA LEU A 67 -11.13 7.08 3.92
C LEU A 67 -11.85 7.16 2.58
N VAL A 68 -13.10 7.60 2.60
CA VAL A 68 -13.81 8.08 1.40
C VAL A 68 -14.13 9.56 1.57
N ILE A 69 -13.83 10.36 0.56
CA ILE A 69 -14.21 11.77 0.51
C ILE A 69 -15.62 11.88 -0.08
N GLU A 70 -16.59 12.26 0.74
CA GLU A 70 -17.99 12.42 0.35
C GLU A 70 -18.59 13.67 0.99
N ASN A 71 -19.36 14.44 0.22
CA ASN A 71 -20.04 15.65 0.71
C ASN A 71 -19.09 16.63 1.45
N GLY A 72 -17.83 16.72 1.01
CA GLY A 72 -16.80 17.56 1.63
C GLY A 72 -16.27 17.05 2.96
N GLN A 73 -16.53 15.79 3.32
CA GLN A 73 -16.04 15.15 4.54
C GLN A 73 -15.19 13.92 4.22
N ALA A 74 -14.18 13.65 5.04
CA ALA A 74 -13.46 12.38 5.03
C ALA A 74 -14.14 11.41 6.00
N VAL A 75 -14.68 10.31 5.47
CA VAL A 75 -15.35 9.26 6.24
C VAL A 75 -14.43 8.05 6.31
N GLN A 76 -14.07 7.62 7.51
CA GLN A 76 -13.28 6.41 7.70
C GLN A 76 -14.14 5.17 7.45
N ILE A 77 -13.68 4.32 6.54
CA ILE A 77 -14.33 3.03 6.22
C ILE A 77 -13.51 1.83 6.72
N ILE A 78 -12.19 1.98 6.84
CA ILE A 78 -11.29 0.98 7.41
C ILE A 78 -10.31 1.70 8.33
N GLY A 79 -10.12 1.20 9.55
CA GLY A 79 -9.11 1.67 10.51
C GLY A 79 -8.32 0.51 11.09
N GLY A 80 -7.42 0.80 12.05
CA GLY A 80 -6.60 -0.24 12.66
C GLY A 80 -5.60 -0.91 11.73
N LEU A 81 -5.36 -0.35 10.53
CA LEU A 81 -4.39 -0.92 9.60
C LEU A 81 -2.96 -0.73 10.14
N PRO A 82 -2.04 -1.66 9.84
CA PRO A 82 -0.63 -1.52 10.14
C PRO A 82 -0.07 -0.16 9.74
N CYS A 83 0.45 0.55 10.73
CA CYS A 83 1.29 1.75 10.63
C CYS A 83 1.93 1.93 12.02
N CYS A 84 2.86 2.82 12.20
CA CYS A 84 4.07 2.80 11.42
C CYS A 84 5.17 2.58 12.47
N TYR A 85 5.62 1.35 12.64
CA TYR A 85 6.66 1.08 13.61
C TYR A 85 7.93 1.82 13.15
N LEU A 86 8.38 2.80 13.95
CA LEU A 86 9.40 3.81 13.60
C LEU A 86 9.11 4.68 12.36
N GLY A 87 7.85 4.78 11.91
CA GLY A 87 7.46 5.68 10.82
C GLY A 87 7.69 5.15 9.40
N MET A 88 8.04 3.85 9.25
CA MET A 88 8.41 3.24 7.98
C MET A 88 7.23 3.13 7.01
N HIS A 89 6.37 2.11 7.17
CA HIS A 89 5.34 1.76 6.20
C HIS A 89 3.92 2.01 6.69
N ALA A 90 3.00 2.20 5.75
CA ALA A 90 1.59 2.47 5.96
C ALA A 90 0.77 1.85 4.81
N PRO A 91 -0.56 1.99 4.80
CA PRO A 91 -1.36 1.75 3.61
C PRO A 91 -0.96 2.71 2.47
N ASN A 92 -0.73 2.19 1.29
CA ASN A 92 -0.23 2.91 0.12
C ASN A 92 -1.26 2.92 -1.03
N GLY A 93 -0.87 2.60 -2.27
CA GLY A 93 -1.71 2.65 -3.46
C GLY A 93 -3.02 1.86 -3.33
N ILE A 94 -4.09 2.42 -3.91
CA ILE A 94 -5.42 1.81 -3.98
C ILE A 94 -5.77 1.61 -5.45
N ALA A 95 -6.38 0.47 -5.79
CA ALA A 95 -7.01 0.24 -7.08
C ALA A 95 -8.34 -0.49 -6.92
N PHE A 96 -9.31 -0.21 -7.79
CA PHE A 96 -10.55 -0.99 -7.85
C PHE A 96 -10.42 -2.11 -8.87
N GLY A 97 -10.84 -3.31 -8.48
CA GLY A 97 -10.86 -4.49 -9.34
C GLY A 97 -12.11 -4.61 -10.20
N PRO A 98 -12.10 -5.51 -11.19
CA PRO A 98 -13.25 -5.78 -12.05
C PRO A 98 -14.44 -6.41 -11.30
N ASP A 99 -14.21 -6.87 -10.07
CA ASP A 99 -15.23 -7.39 -9.15
C ASP A 99 -15.95 -6.29 -8.35
N GLY A 100 -15.54 -5.02 -8.53
CA GLY A 100 -16.12 -3.87 -7.83
C GLY A 100 -15.58 -3.66 -6.42
N TYR A 101 -14.61 -4.47 -5.97
CA TYR A 101 -13.95 -4.31 -4.67
C TYR A 101 -12.74 -3.38 -4.81
N GLY A 102 -12.40 -2.71 -3.71
CA GLY A 102 -11.16 -1.97 -3.58
C GLY A 102 -10.02 -2.90 -3.16
N TYR A 103 -8.81 -2.56 -3.58
CA TYR A 103 -7.57 -3.24 -3.23
C TYR A 103 -6.59 -2.19 -2.70
N VAL A 104 -5.82 -2.51 -1.66
CA VAL A 104 -4.83 -1.59 -1.10
C VAL A 104 -3.59 -2.32 -0.67
N GLY A 105 -2.42 -1.80 -1.06
CA GLY A 105 -1.14 -2.26 -0.53
C GLY A 105 -0.94 -1.77 0.91
N VAL A 106 -0.58 -2.66 1.82
CA VAL A 106 -0.32 -2.36 3.23
C VAL A 106 1.07 -2.89 3.59
N GLY A 107 2.00 -1.99 3.87
CA GLY A 107 3.35 -2.41 4.25
C GLY A 107 3.42 -3.10 5.61
N GLY A 108 4.45 -3.94 5.74
CA GLY A 108 4.85 -4.58 6.98
C GLY A 108 5.31 -3.55 8.02
N ARG A 109 5.22 -3.90 9.30
CA ARG A 109 5.62 -2.98 10.37
C ARG A 109 7.14 -2.82 10.48
N ALA A 110 7.89 -3.89 10.23
CA ALA A 110 9.34 -3.94 10.35
C ALA A 110 10.04 -3.75 8.99
N ASP A 111 11.36 -3.55 9.03
CA ASP A 111 12.20 -3.46 7.84
C ASP A 111 12.59 -4.85 7.31
N HIS A 112 13.17 -5.68 8.18
CA HIS A 112 13.68 -7.03 7.92
C HIS A 112 12.80 -8.12 8.56
N GLY A 113 11.62 -7.76 9.06
CA GLY A 113 10.80 -8.64 9.88
C GLY A 113 11.29 -8.79 11.32
N GLU A 114 12.15 -7.92 11.80
CA GLU A 114 12.68 -7.99 13.16
C GLU A 114 11.59 -7.88 14.24
N ILE A 115 11.64 -8.76 15.24
CA ILE A 115 10.99 -8.54 16.53
C ILE A 115 11.96 -7.69 17.34
N LEU A 116 11.60 -6.44 17.68
CA LEU A 116 12.51 -5.60 18.47
C LEU A 116 12.47 -5.97 19.96
N ASP A 117 13.62 -5.76 20.62
CA ASP A 117 13.75 -5.96 22.06
C ASP A 117 12.94 -4.94 22.85
N GLY A 118 12.07 -5.43 23.75
CA GLY A 118 11.29 -4.62 24.69
C GLY A 118 9.79 -4.68 24.37
N THR A 119 9.16 -5.78 24.79
CA THR A 119 7.76 -6.12 24.58
C THR A 119 6.83 -4.91 24.63
N ASN A 120 6.27 -4.52 23.48
CA ASN A 120 5.07 -3.71 23.41
C ASN A 120 4.00 -4.47 22.62
N ALA A 121 2.76 -4.00 22.63
CA ALA A 121 1.63 -4.70 22.00
C ALA A 121 1.77 -4.85 20.45
N GLN A 122 2.85 -4.36 19.85
CA GLN A 122 3.12 -4.39 18.41
C GLN A 122 3.97 -5.58 17.95
N ASP A 123 4.45 -6.44 18.86
CA ASP A 123 5.16 -7.69 18.52
C ASP A 123 4.22 -8.81 18.05
N GLU A 124 2.91 -8.65 18.30
CA GLU A 124 1.89 -9.55 17.75
C GLU A 124 1.66 -9.20 16.26
N PRO A 125 1.84 -10.17 15.34
CA PRO A 125 1.64 -9.95 13.91
C PRO A 125 0.26 -9.37 13.64
N ASN A 126 0.19 -8.23 12.96
CA ASN A 126 -1.10 -7.72 12.53
C ASN A 126 -1.52 -8.51 11.29
N PRO A 127 -2.74 -9.08 11.26
CA PRO A 127 -3.16 -9.95 10.16
C PRO A 127 -3.16 -9.28 8.78
N PHE A 128 -3.11 -7.94 8.73
CA PHE A 128 -3.10 -7.15 7.50
C PHE A 128 -1.72 -6.62 7.12
N GLU A 129 -0.67 -6.93 7.87
CA GLU A 129 0.66 -6.43 7.55
C GLU A 129 1.27 -7.13 6.35
N ALA A 130 2.17 -6.42 5.66
CA ALA A 130 2.93 -6.93 4.52
C ALA A 130 2.05 -7.64 3.48
N SER A 131 0.95 -6.99 3.10
CA SER A 131 -0.11 -7.62 2.34
C SER A 131 -0.75 -6.67 1.34
N ILE A 132 -1.49 -7.25 0.40
CA ILE A 132 -2.52 -6.52 -0.35
C ILE A 132 -3.85 -6.96 0.23
N LEU A 133 -4.66 -6.00 0.66
CA LEU A 133 -6.02 -6.24 1.13
C LEU A 133 -7.02 -6.07 -0.01
N ARG A 134 -8.13 -6.82 0.06
CA ARG A 134 -9.34 -6.62 -0.73
C ARG A 134 -10.47 -6.19 0.20
N PHE A 135 -11.20 -5.15 -0.17
CA PHE A 135 -12.26 -4.59 0.68
C PHE A 135 -13.51 -4.18 -0.09
N SER A 136 -14.68 -4.37 0.53
CA SER A 136 -15.95 -3.89 -0.03
C SER A 136 -15.98 -2.36 -0.06
N PRO A 137 -16.70 -1.72 -1.02
CA PRO A 137 -16.74 -0.26 -1.10
C PRO A 137 -17.24 0.46 0.18
N ASP A 138 -17.97 -0.22 1.06
CA ASP A 138 -18.41 0.33 2.36
C ASP A 138 -17.45 -0.01 3.53
N GLY A 139 -16.40 -0.80 3.28
CA GLY A 139 -15.41 -1.22 4.27
C GLY A 139 -15.89 -2.30 5.24
N THR A 140 -17.09 -2.87 5.04
CA THR A 140 -17.65 -3.89 5.95
C THR A 140 -17.05 -5.28 5.76
N GLU A 141 -16.51 -5.57 4.58
CA GLU A 141 -15.74 -6.77 4.27
C GLU A 141 -14.30 -6.36 3.99
N VAL A 142 -13.35 -6.96 4.72
CA VAL A 142 -11.91 -6.76 4.52
C VAL A 142 -11.23 -8.11 4.67
N GLU A 143 -10.46 -8.50 3.66
CA GLU A 143 -9.70 -9.75 3.66
C GLU A 143 -8.31 -9.53 3.07
N VAL A 144 -7.37 -10.42 3.42
CA VAL A 144 -6.07 -10.44 2.76
C VAL A 144 -6.22 -11.10 1.40
N TYR A 145 -5.82 -10.38 0.36
CA TYR A 145 -5.81 -10.87 -1.01
C TYR A 145 -4.50 -11.58 -1.35
N ALA A 146 -3.36 -11.07 -0.86
CA ALA A 146 -2.04 -11.68 -1.00
C ALA A 146 -1.13 -11.27 0.15
N HIS A 147 -0.19 -12.14 0.53
CA HIS A 147 0.74 -11.95 1.63
C HIS A 147 2.19 -11.85 1.15
N GLY A 148 3.06 -11.39 2.03
CA GLY A 148 4.50 -11.43 1.86
C GLY A 148 5.07 -10.36 0.94
N LEU A 149 4.40 -9.21 0.83
CA LEU A 149 4.94 -8.01 0.17
C LEU A 149 5.41 -7.03 1.25
N ARG A 150 6.69 -6.62 1.25
CA ARG A 150 7.25 -5.82 2.35
C ARG A 150 6.54 -4.48 2.50
N ASN A 151 6.47 -3.73 1.42
CA ASN A 151 5.85 -2.41 1.33
C ASN A 151 5.27 -2.21 -0.08
N PRO A 152 4.17 -2.92 -0.43
CA PRO A 152 3.53 -2.79 -1.72
C PRO A 152 3.06 -1.34 -1.88
N TYR A 153 3.82 -0.56 -2.65
CA TYR A 153 3.70 0.89 -2.65
C TYR A 153 2.61 1.36 -3.60
N ASP A 154 2.52 0.78 -4.79
CA ASP A 154 1.42 1.06 -5.69
C ASP A 154 0.99 -0.21 -6.42
N ILE A 155 -0.28 -0.23 -6.84
CA ILE A 155 -0.90 -1.41 -7.44
C ILE A 155 -1.74 -1.01 -8.65
N ALA A 156 -1.75 -1.86 -9.68
CA ALA A 156 -2.56 -1.65 -10.87
C ALA A 156 -3.04 -2.97 -11.47
N TRP A 157 -4.29 -2.99 -11.93
CA TRP A 157 -4.82 -4.10 -12.70
C TRP A 157 -4.29 -4.06 -14.14
N GLY A 158 -3.67 -5.15 -14.58
CA GLY A 158 -3.23 -5.34 -15.96
C GLY A 158 -4.38 -5.69 -16.90
N GLY A 159 -4.12 -5.54 -18.21
CA GLY A 159 -5.06 -5.93 -19.28
C GLY A 159 -5.34 -7.44 -19.35
N ASP A 160 -4.51 -8.24 -18.71
CA ASP A 160 -4.69 -9.68 -18.54
C ASP A 160 -5.60 -10.03 -17.34
N GLY A 161 -6.13 -9.03 -16.63
CA GLY A 161 -6.97 -9.21 -15.46
C GLY A 161 -6.19 -9.59 -14.20
N VAL A 162 -4.87 -9.38 -14.19
CA VAL A 162 -4.01 -9.68 -13.04
C VAL A 162 -3.65 -8.40 -12.31
N LEU A 163 -3.60 -8.45 -10.98
CA LEU A 163 -3.11 -7.34 -10.18
C LEU A 163 -1.57 -7.35 -10.16
N TYR A 164 -0.97 -6.21 -10.44
CA TYR A 164 0.48 -5.99 -10.32
C TYR A 164 0.76 -5.04 -9.16
N ALA A 165 1.87 -5.25 -8.48
CA ALA A 165 2.30 -4.42 -7.36
C ALA A 165 3.78 -4.05 -7.49
N THR A 166 4.11 -2.79 -7.29
CA THR A 166 5.49 -2.42 -6.97
C THR A 166 5.70 -2.62 -5.49
N ASP A 167 6.81 -3.23 -5.11
CA ASP A 167 7.14 -3.50 -3.72
C ASP A 167 8.51 -2.92 -3.38
N ASN A 168 8.60 -2.23 -2.23
CA ASN A 168 9.89 -1.73 -1.77
C ASN A 168 10.58 -2.78 -0.91
N GLY A 169 11.73 -3.25 -1.39
CA GLY A 169 12.62 -4.16 -0.69
C GLY A 169 13.17 -3.56 0.60
N ARG A 170 13.74 -4.41 1.44
CA ARG A 170 14.32 -4.01 2.73
C ARG A 170 15.52 -3.08 2.58
N ASP A 171 15.78 -2.30 3.62
CA ASP A 171 17.00 -1.50 3.66
C ASP A 171 18.24 -2.41 3.91
N GLU A 172 19.41 -1.81 3.74
CA GLU A 172 20.70 -2.46 3.91
C GLU A 172 20.89 -2.96 5.36
N SER A 173 21.10 -4.28 5.54
CA SER A 173 21.33 -4.86 6.88
C SER A 173 22.80 -4.79 7.32
N GLU A 174 23.72 -4.89 6.36
CA GLU A 174 25.17 -4.78 6.50
C GLU A 174 25.75 -4.13 5.23
N PRO A 175 26.90 -3.45 5.29
CA PRO A 175 27.50 -2.80 4.12
C PRO A 175 27.66 -3.75 2.91
N GLY A 176 26.98 -3.44 1.81
CA GLY A 176 26.96 -4.24 0.58
C GLY A 176 25.79 -5.23 0.45
N ASP A 177 24.91 -5.32 1.46
CA ASP A 177 23.75 -6.23 1.49
C ASP A 177 22.48 -5.56 0.95
N PHE A 178 22.53 -5.22 -0.33
CA PHE A 178 21.43 -4.58 -1.06
C PHE A 178 20.49 -5.63 -1.67
N VAL A 179 19.20 -5.50 -1.41
CA VAL A 179 18.17 -6.29 -2.10
C VAL A 179 17.57 -5.50 -3.27
N PRO A 180 17.24 -6.14 -4.39
CA PRO A 180 16.49 -5.50 -5.45
C PRO A 180 15.12 -5.01 -4.98
N GLU A 181 14.60 -3.99 -5.67
CA GLU A 181 13.17 -3.65 -5.57
C GLU A 181 12.38 -4.56 -6.51
N GLU A 182 11.10 -4.78 -6.25
CA GLU A 182 10.33 -5.79 -6.97
C GLU A 182 9.13 -5.21 -7.72
N LEU A 183 8.88 -5.77 -8.91
CA LEU A 183 7.56 -5.79 -9.52
C LEU A 183 6.99 -7.19 -9.34
N ASN A 184 5.81 -7.26 -8.73
CA ASN A 184 5.13 -8.51 -8.42
C ASN A 184 3.89 -8.70 -9.30
N ARG A 185 3.75 -9.89 -9.89
CA ARG A 185 2.51 -10.35 -10.54
C ARG A 185 1.71 -11.10 -9.49
N VAL A 186 0.75 -10.41 -8.87
CA VAL A 186 0.13 -10.84 -7.62
C VAL A 186 -0.72 -12.09 -7.82
N VAL A 187 -0.49 -13.10 -6.99
CA VAL A 187 -1.28 -14.34 -6.95
C VAL A 187 -2.23 -14.30 -5.74
N PRO A 188 -3.56 -14.45 -5.93
CA PRO A 188 -4.50 -14.52 -4.81
C PRO A 188 -4.13 -15.61 -3.82
N GLY A 189 -4.04 -15.27 -2.53
CA GLY A 189 -3.63 -16.16 -1.44
C GLY A 189 -2.15 -16.58 -1.48
N GLY A 190 -1.34 -16.03 -2.39
CA GLY A 190 0.07 -16.38 -2.52
C GLY A 190 0.96 -15.64 -1.53
N GLU A 191 2.10 -16.26 -1.20
CA GLU A 191 3.15 -15.71 -0.33
C GLU A 191 4.29 -15.16 -1.18
N HIS A 192 4.60 -13.87 -1.06
CA HIS A 192 5.51 -13.15 -1.98
C HIS A 192 6.90 -12.89 -1.40
N GLY A 193 7.26 -13.56 -0.31
CA GLY A 193 8.65 -13.60 0.19
C GLY A 193 8.84 -12.94 1.55
N TYR A 194 8.32 -11.74 1.78
CA TYR A 194 8.46 -11.06 3.08
C TYR A 194 7.72 -11.83 4.21
N PRO A 195 8.24 -11.88 5.45
CA PRO A 195 9.53 -11.38 5.94
C PRO A 195 10.66 -12.41 5.82
N TYR A 196 10.53 -13.39 4.93
CA TYR A 196 11.50 -14.47 4.84
C TYR A 196 12.73 -14.02 4.05
N PHE A 197 13.86 -13.96 4.74
CA PHE A 197 15.12 -13.52 4.16
C PHE A 197 16.25 -14.45 4.59
N GLU A 198 17.18 -14.71 3.67
CA GLU A 198 18.43 -15.37 3.99
C GLU A 198 19.37 -14.38 4.71
N CYS A 199 19.17 -14.19 6.02
CA CYS A 199 20.05 -13.38 6.85
C CYS A 199 20.25 -13.99 8.25
N ALA A 200 21.31 -13.59 8.97
CA ALA A 200 21.68 -14.20 10.25
C ALA A 200 20.66 -14.00 11.39
N LYS A 201 19.74 -13.03 11.26
CA LYS A 201 18.73 -12.66 12.28
C LYS A 201 17.29 -12.57 11.73
N CYS A 202 17.08 -12.99 10.49
CA CYS A 202 15.78 -12.89 9.81
C CYS A 202 14.97 -14.18 9.98
N TYR A 203 13.68 -14.12 9.67
CA TYR A 203 12.89 -15.32 9.53
C TYR A 203 13.35 -16.12 8.30
N GLY A 204 13.63 -17.41 8.49
CA GLY A 204 13.75 -18.33 7.36
C GLY A 204 12.37 -18.71 6.82
N ILE A 205 12.31 -19.17 5.57
CA ILE A 205 11.08 -19.68 4.97
C ILE A 205 10.63 -20.94 5.76
N PRO A 206 9.42 -20.96 6.35
CA PRO A 206 8.91 -22.13 7.06
C PRO A 206 8.72 -23.33 6.12
N GLU A 207 8.83 -24.53 6.67
CA GLU A 207 8.58 -25.76 5.90
C GLU A 207 7.15 -25.76 5.32
N GLY A 208 7.03 -26.03 4.02
CA GLY A 208 5.75 -26.13 3.33
C GLY A 208 5.19 -24.81 2.77
N ILE A 209 5.89 -23.68 2.95
CA ILE A 209 5.54 -22.42 2.30
C ILE A 209 6.21 -22.34 0.93
N GLU A 210 5.41 -22.19 -0.13
CA GLU A 210 5.87 -21.94 -1.49
C GLU A 210 5.85 -20.43 -1.78
N ILE A 211 7.02 -19.86 -2.08
CA ILE A 211 7.15 -18.45 -2.41
C ILE A 211 6.81 -18.23 -3.88
N VAL A 212 5.88 -17.32 -4.13
CA VAL A 212 5.58 -16.79 -5.45
C VAL A 212 6.79 -15.94 -5.89
N PRO A 213 7.44 -16.27 -7.02
CA PRO A 213 8.56 -15.47 -7.49
C PRO A 213 8.08 -14.10 -7.96
N ASN A 214 8.92 -13.09 -7.73
CA ASN A 214 8.77 -11.77 -8.31
C ASN A 214 8.73 -11.82 -9.85
N PHE A 215 8.00 -10.88 -10.44
CA PHE A 215 7.84 -10.80 -11.90
C PHE A 215 9.02 -10.10 -12.57
N ALA A 216 9.56 -9.05 -11.93
CA ALA A 216 10.78 -8.38 -12.33
C ALA A 216 11.47 -7.71 -11.14
N GLU A 217 12.74 -7.36 -11.31
CA GLU A 217 13.56 -6.65 -10.33
C GLU A 217 13.98 -5.27 -10.86
N PHE A 218 14.14 -4.32 -9.95
CA PHE A 218 14.81 -3.05 -10.21
C PHE A 218 16.07 -2.93 -9.34
N GLU A 219 16.89 -1.92 -9.65
CA GLU A 219 18.06 -1.62 -8.83
C GLU A 219 17.66 -1.39 -7.36
N PRO A 220 18.47 -1.85 -6.39
CA PRO A 220 18.22 -1.59 -4.98
C PRO A 220 18.01 -0.10 -4.71
N HIS A 221 17.05 0.23 -3.84
CA HIS A 221 16.69 1.61 -3.50
C HIS A 221 16.25 2.46 -4.72
N ALA A 222 15.76 1.84 -5.79
CA ALA A 222 15.09 2.56 -6.88
C ALA A 222 13.71 3.12 -6.46
N VAL A 223 13.14 2.62 -5.34
CA VAL A 223 11.89 3.08 -4.73
C VAL A 223 10.73 3.19 -5.75
N PRO A 224 10.36 2.09 -6.46
CA PRO A 224 9.27 2.12 -7.42
C PRO A 224 7.93 2.41 -6.71
N THR A 225 7.51 3.68 -6.74
CA THR A 225 6.41 4.24 -5.93
C THR A 225 5.15 4.52 -6.74
N GLY A 226 5.12 4.08 -8.00
CA GLY A 226 3.98 4.28 -8.88
C GLY A 226 3.94 3.24 -9.98
N ILE A 227 2.73 2.75 -10.27
CA ILE A 227 2.46 1.89 -11.41
C ILE A 227 1.14 2.29 -12.04
N THR A 228 1.07 2.23 -13.37
CA THR A 228 -0.18 2.41 -14.10
C THR A 228 -0.21 1.43 -15.25
N ALA A 229 -1.39 0.89 -15.53
CA ALA A 229 -1.62 0.01 -16.66
C ALA A 229 -2.68 0.64 -17.56
N TYR A 230 -2.43 0.58 -18.86
CA TYR A 230 -3.38 1.04 -19.87
C TYR A 230 -4.13 -0.17 -20.41
N LEU A 231 -5.41 -0.26 -20.08
CA LEU A 231 -6.31 -1.29 -20.58
C LEU A 231 -6.77 -0.88 -22.00
N SER A 232 -6.65 -1.79 -22.96
CA SER A 232 -7.03 -1.58 -24.37
C SER A 232 -8.53 -1.76 -24.60
#